data_AF-A0A1F9ZSN1-F1
#
_entry.id   AF-A0A1F9ZSN1-F1
#
_cell.length_a   1.000
_cell.length_b   1.000
_cell.length_c   1.000
_cell.angle_alpha   90.00
_cell.angle_beta   90.00
_cell.angle_gamma   90.00
#
_symmetry.space_group_name_H-M   'P 1'
#
loop_
_entity.id
_entity.type
_entity.pdbx_description
1 polymer ?
#
loop_
_entity_poly.entity_id
_entity_poly.type
_entity_poly.pdbx_seq_one_letter_code
_entity_poly.pdbx_strand_id
1 'polypeptide(L)'
;MNHLPKTIFFDMDNTLIDSATHKIPSSTVHALREAQRNGYKLCIATGREWLMVKTHDVLSILDWDGYILTNGQVVVDRAFREILHITIARHAILEIIGLVEKFGLSSTFNGETNFRLTDIDENMLRAHHFFNEPIYPKDEYTDQPIDKVLVYAPEGFDWTPFRNIKGISVFPGISTYADIIAEDSDKSAGILALLKHMGWEEDGYTAFGDSLNDIGMIQHA
;
A
#
# COMPACT_ATOMS: atom_id res chain seq x y z
N MET A 1 1.16 -30.37 -19.76
CA MET A 1 1.75 -30.26 -18.40
C MET A 1 1.31 -28.91 -17.89
N ASN A 2 0.65 -28.83 -16.73
CA ASN A 2 0.34 -27.54 -16.11
C ASN A 2 1.69 -26.88 -15.74
N HIS A 3 2.06 -25.83 -16.46
CA HIS A 3 3.22 -25.02 -16.11
C HIS A 3 2.83 -24.22 -14.86
N LEU A 4 3.45 -24.53 -13.72
CA LEU A 4 3.26 -23.75 -12.51
C LEU A 4 3.86 -22.35 -12.73
N PRO A 5 3.17 -21.29 -12.31
CA PRO A 5 3.73 -19.94 -12.42
C PRO A 5 5.07 -19.82 -11.72
N LYS A 6 6.03 -19.15 -12.36
CA LYS A 6 7.38 -18.94 -11.81
C LYS A 6 7.49 -17.67 -10.97
N THR A 7 6.49 -16.80 -11.00
CA THR A 7 6.45 -15.57 -10.22
C THR A 7 5.45 -15.69 -9.08
N ILE A 8 5.87 -15.30 -7.87
CA ILE A 8 5.05 -15.36 -6.66
C ILE A 8 5.03 -13.97 -6.01
N PHE A 9 3.84 -13.48 -5.74
CA PHE A 9 3.59 -12.23 -5.02
C PHE A 9 3.10 -12.54 -3.61
N PHE A 10 3.65 -11.82 -2.64
CA PHE A 10 3.28 -11.96 -1.24
C PHE A 10 2.85 -10.61 -0.69
N ASP A 11 1.69 -10.57 -0.04
CA ASP A 11 1.42 -9.50 0.90
C ASP A 11 2.40 -9.51 2.08
N MET A 12 2.50 -8.37 2.77
CA MET A 12 3.37 -8.20 3.92
C MET A 12 2.70 -8.54 5.25
N ASP A 13 1.64 -7.83 5.61
CA ASP A 13 1.08 -7.85 6.97
C ASP A 13 0.18 -9.07 7.17
N ASN A 14 0.36 -9.81 8.25
CA ASN A 14 -0.25 -11.13 8.50
C ASN A 14 0.02 -12.20 7.42
N THR A 15 0.78 -11.90 6.37
CA THR A 15 1.17 -12.84 5.32
C THR A 15 2.65 -13.24 5.46
N LEU A 16 3.57 -12.28 5.33
CA LEU A 16 5.00 -12.49 5.59
C LEU A 16 5.36 -12.15 7.04
N ILE A 17 4.74 -11.11 7.58
CA ILE A 17 5.00 -10.54 8.89
C ILE A 17 3.85 -10.92 9.81
N ASP A 18 4.16 -11.52 10.94
CA ASP A 18 3.18 -11.69 12.00
C ASP A 18 2.96 -10.35 12.69
N SER A 19 1.78 -9.74 12.52
CA SER A 19 1.47 -8.43 13.11
C SER A 19 1.40 -8.45 14.63
N ALA A 20 1.24 -9.61 15.28
CA ALA A 20 1.28 -9.70 16.74
C ALA A 20 2.71 -9.63 17.29
N THR A 21 3.70 -10.12 16.53
CA THR A 21 5.11 -10.13 16.95
C THR A 21 5.99 -9.14 16.19
N HIS A 22 5.46 -8.54 15.13
CA HIS A 22 6.16 -7.73 14.13
C HIS A 22 7.42 -8.43 13.56
N LYS A 23 7.35 -9.75 13.41
CA LYS A 23 8.48 -10.59 12.96
C LYS A 23 8.08 -11.46 11.79
N ILE A 24 9.08 -11.80 10.99
CA ILE A 24 8.95 -12.79 9.93
C ILE A 24 9.33 -14.16 10.54
N PRO A 25 8.45 -15.17 10.49
CA PRO A 25 8.78 -16.50 10.98
C PRO A 25 10.00 -17.10 10.28
N SER A 26 10.85 -17.82 11.03
CA SER A 26 12.05 -18.45 10.46
C SER A 26 11.73 -19.50 9.39
N SER A 27 10.59 -20.19 9.52
CA SER A 27 10.04 -21.10 8.51
C SER A 27 9.74 -20.38 7.18
N THR A 28 9.15 -19.18 7.24
CA THR A 28 8.88 -18.33 6.07
C THR A 28 10.18 -17.95 5.38
N VAL A 29 11.19 -17.49 6.12
CA VAL A 29 12.51 -17.16 5.55
C VAL A 29 13.15 -18.38 4.87
N HIS A 30 13.04 -19.57 5.48
CA HIS A 30 13.57 -20.81 4.90
C HIS A 30 12.88 -21.16 3.57
N ALA A 31 11.54 -21.14 3.55
CA ALA A 31 10.74 -21.46 2.37
C ALA A 31 10.99 -20.48 1.22
N LEU A 32 11.06 -19.16 1.49
CA LEU A 32 11.34 -18.16 0.46
C LEU A 32 12.73 -18.35 -0.15
N ARG A 33 13.75 -18.62 0.68
CA ARG A 33 15.11 -18.89 0.18
C ARG A 33 15.18 -20.16 -0.65
N GLU A 34 14.41 -21.19 -0.29
CA GLU A 34 14.31 -22.41 -1.09
C GLU A 34 13.61 -22.16 -2.43
N ALA A 35 12.49 -21.42 -2.43
CA ALA A 35 11.81 -21.03 -3.67
C ALA A 35 12.74 -20.24 -4.60
N GLN A 36 13.49 -19.26 -4.07
CA GLN A 36 14.44 -18.49 -4.87
C GLN A 36 15.56 -19.36 -5.45
N ARG A 37 16.11 -20.33 -4.69
CA ARG A 37 17.11 -21.28 -5.19
C ARG A 37 16.57 -22.18 -6.30
N ASN A 38 15.27 -22.47 -6.27
CA ASN A 38 14.58 -23.22 -7.32
C ASN A 38 14.19 -22.36 -8.53
N GLY A 39 14.58 -21.09 -8.56
CA GLY A 39 14.42 -20.20 -9.70
C GLY A 39 13.09 -19.44 -9.75
N TYR A 40 12.29 -19.49 -8.68
CA TYR A 40 11.09 -18.65 -8.58
C TYR A 40 11.47 -17.18 -8.41
N LYS A 41 10.68 -16.32 -9.04
CA LYS A 41 10.70 -14.86 -8.87
C LYS A 41 9.80 -14.49 -7.71
N LEU A 42 10.32 -13.79 -6.73
CA LEU A 42 9.58 -13.47 -5.50
C LEU A 42 9.41 -11.97 -5.38
N CYS A 43 8.18 -11.51 -5.27
CA CYS A 43 7.83 -10.10 -5.24
C CYS A 43 6.97 -9.78 -4.01
N ILE A 44 7.07 -8.53 -3.53
CA ILE A 44 6.20 -8.01 -2.48
C ILE A 44 4.99 -7.31 -3.13
N ALA A 45 3.80 -7.47 -2.56
CA ALA A 45 2.62 -6.70 -2.92
C ALA A 45 1.86 -6.19 -1.69
N THR A 46 2.05 -4.93 -1.31
CA THR A 46 1.58 -4.36 -0.03
C THR A 46 0.81 -3.05 -0.20
N GLY A 47 -0.02 -2.75 0.80
CA GLY A 47 -0.65 -1.43 0.95
C GLY A 47 0.29 -0.35 1.52
N ARG A 48 1.43 -0.76 2.09
CA ARG A 48 2.44 0.15 2.64
C ARG A 48 3.14 0.95 1.55
N GLU A 49 3.45 2.21 1.83
CA GLU A 49 4.36 3.00 1.01
C GLU A 49 5.82 2.57 1.17
N TRP A 50 6.66 3.01 0.23
CA TRP A 50 8.07 2.64 0.18
C TRP A 50 8.85 2.97 1.46
N LEU A 51 8.55 4.11 2.08
CA LEU A 51 9.23 4.55 3.31
C LEU A 51 8.99 3.56 4.46
N MET A 52 7.75 3.06 4.61
CA MET A 52 7.43 2.06 5.62
C MET A 52 8.10 0.72 5.34
N VAL A 53 8.08 0.25 4.08
CA VAL A 53 8.73 -1.02 3.71
C VAL A 53 10.24 -0.98 4.00
N LYS A 54 10.90 0.15 3.71
CA LYS A 54 12.34 0.37 3.98
C LYS A 54 12.73 0.27 5.45
N THR A 55 11.81 0.54 6.37
CA THR A 55 12.08 0.46 7.81
C THR A 55 11.93 -0.95 8.38
N HIS A 56 11.41 -1.90 7.59
CA HIS A 56 11.18 -3.27 8.02
C HIS A 56 12.27 -4.23 7.52
N ASP A 57 12.61 -5.23 8.33
CA ASP A 57 13.61 -6.25 8.00
C ASP A 57 13.25 -7.16 6.80
N VAL A 58 12.05 -7.00 6.22
CA VAL A 58 11.57 -7.82 5.09
C VAL A 58 12.46 -7.68 3.87
N LEU A 59 13.08 -6.53 3.68
CA LEU A 59 14.00 -6.29 2.56
C LEU A 59 15.34 -7.01 2.74
N SER A 60 15.68 -7.41 3.96
CA SER A 60 16.98 -8.04 4.27
C SER A 60 16.96 -9.57 4.19
N ILE A 61 15.77 -10.19 4.15
CA ILE A 61 15.66 -11.65 4.21
C ILE A 61 15.93 -12.34 2.86
N LEU A 62 15.68 -11.63 1.74
CA LEU A 62 15.97 -12.05 0.38
C LEU A 62 16.18 -10.87 -0.57
N ASP A 63 16.75 -11.17 -1.74
CA ASP A 63 16.77 -10.25 -2.86
C ASP A 63 15.45 -10.35 -3.65
N TRP A 64 14.49 -9.47 -3.37
CA TRP A 64 13.20 -9.47 -4.05
C TRP A 64 13.34 -9.05 -5.52
N ASP A 65 12.47 -9.61 -6.38
CA ASP A 65 12.49 -9.36 -7.82
C ASP A 65 11.63 -8.15 -8.25
N GLY A 66 10.74 -7.68 -7.38
CA GLY A 66 9.95 -6.47 -7.57
C GLY A 66 8.99 -6.18 -6.42
N TYR A 67 8.41 -4.99 -6.46
CA TYR A 67 7.60 -4.44 -5.38
C TYR A 67 6.37 -3.73 -5.92
N ILE A 68 5.20 -4.14 -5.43
CA ILE A 68 3.92 -3.48 -5.62
C ILE A 68 3.58 -2.81 -4.30
N LEU A 69 3.51 -1.48 -4.30
CA LEU A 69 3.40 -0.65 -3.10
C LEU A 69 2.13 0.20 -3.19
N THR A 70 1.68 0.68 -2.03
CA THR A 70 0.52 1.59 -1.93
C THR A 70 -0.70 1.05 -2.71
N ASN A 71 -1.00 -0.25 -2.55
CA ASN A 71 -2.09 -0.97 -3.24
C ASN A 71 -1.99 -0.92 -4.78
N GLY A 72 -0.78 -0.97 -5.33
CA GLY A 72 -0.55 -1.02 -6.78
C GLY A 72 -0.35 0.34 -7.44
N GLN A 73 -0.44 1.44 -6.70
CA GLN A 73 -0.17 2.77 -7.25
C GLN A 73 1.31 3.00 -7.54
N VAL A 74 2.20 2.37 -6.78
CA VAL A 74 3.65 2.49 -6.98
C VAL A 74 4.22 1.10 -7.27
N VAL A 75 4.89 0.96 -8.40
CA VAL A 75 5.54 -0.28 -8.82
C VAL A 75 7.00 0.01 -9.10
N VAL A 76 7.88 -0.72 -8.43
CA VAL A 76 9.33 -0.62 -8.64
C VAL A 76 9.95 -1.99 -8.86
N ASP A 77 10.98 -2.06 -9.70
CA ASP A 77 11.72 -3.30 -9.92
C ASP A 77 12.73 -3.60 -8.80
N ARG A 78 13.46 -4.71 -8.92
CA ARG A 78 14.56 -5.09 -8.01
C ARG A 78 15.65 -4.01 -7.85
N ALA A 79 15.88 -3.19 -8.86
CA ALA A 79 16.84 -2.08 -8.81
C ALA A 79 16.21 -0.79 -8.28
N PHE A 80 14.98 -0.84 -7.78
CA PHE A 80 14.17 0.28 -7.32
C PHE A 80 13.91 1.33 -8.41
N ARG A 81 13.91 0.92 -9.68
CA ARG A 81 13.48 1.77 -10.79
C ARG A 81 11.97 1.78 -10.84
N GLU A 82 11.40 2.97 -10.90
CA GLU A 82 9.97 3.17 -11.02
C GLU A 82 9.46 2.68 -12.38
N ILE A 83 8.42 1.86 -12.34
CA ILE A 83 7.71 1.31 -13.49
C ILE A 83 6.35 1.99 -13.64
N LEU A 84 5.67 2.24 -12.51
CA LEU A 84 4.37 2.87 -12.43
C LEU A 84 4.31 3.71 -11.16
N HIS A 85 3.78 4.93 -11.28
CA HIS A 85 3.45 5.79 -10.15
C HIS A 85 2.15 6.54 -10.46
N ILE A 86 1.10 6.18 -9.74
CA ILE A 86 -0.22 6.80 -9.82
C ILE A 86 -0.37 7.69 -8.59
N THR A 87 -0.76 8.93 -8.82
CA THR A 87 -1.02 9.91 -7.76
C THR A 87 -2.47 10.38 -7.83
N ILE A 88 -3.00 10.81 -6.68
CA ILE A 88 -4.32 11.40 -6.58
C ILE A 88 -4.31 12.71 -7.37
N ALA A 89 -5.27 12.84 -8.27
CA ALA A 89 -5.39 14.04 -9.09
C ALA A 89 -5.55 15.29 -8.21
N ARG A 90 -4.85 16.38 -8.59
CA ARG A 90 -4.82 17.63 -7.83
C ARG A 90 -6.22 18.16 -7.46
N HIS A 91 -7.20 18.07 -8.37
CA HIS A 91 -8.57 18.53 -8.08
C HIS A 91 -9.17 17.75 -6.90
N ALA A 92 -8.96 16.44 -6.85
CA ALA A 92 -9.44 15.59 -5.77
C ALA A 92 -8.74 15.90 -4.45
N ILE A 93 -7.42 16.18 -4.48
CA ILE A 93 -6.69 16.65 -3.30
C ILE A 93 -7.31 17.93 -2.73
N LEU A 94 -7.59 18.92 -3.57
CA LEU A 94 -8.23 20.16 -3.11
C LEU A 94 -9.64 19.94 -2.55
N GLU A 95 -10.42 19.03 -3.14
CA GLU A 95 -11.72 18.64 -2.60
C GLU A 95 -11.60 17.92 -1.24
N ILE A 96 -10.63 17.02 -1.08
CA ILE A 96 -10.32 16.34 0.18
C ILE A 96 -9.97 17.36 1.26
N ILE A 97 -9.07 18.30 0.97
CA ILE A 97 -8.69 19.39 1.89
C ILE A 97 -9.92 20.16 2.34
N GLY A 98 -10.78 20.56 1.39
CA GLY A 98 -12.02 21.28 1.72
C GLY A 98 -12.98 20.48 2.60
N LEU A 99 -13.07 19.16 2.44
CA LEU A 99 -13.89 18.30 3.30
C LEU A 99 -13.26 18.11 4.69
N VAL A 100 -11.94 17.92 4.77
CA VAL A 100 -11.19 17.83 6.03
C VAL A 100 -11.44 19.08 6.87
N GLU A 101 -11.29 20.26 6.27
CA GLU A 101 -11.56 21.55 6.93
C GLU A 101 -13.03 21.70 7.34
N LYS A 102 -13.95 21.40 6.42
CA LYS A 102 -15.40 21.51 6.65
C LYS A 102 -15.88 20.66 7.83
N PHE A 103 -15.36 19.44 7.97
CA PHE A 103 -15.76 18.52 9.01
C PHE A 103 -14.86 18.60 10.26
N GLY A 104 -13.80 19.40 10.25
CA GLY A 104 -12.86 19.51 11.36
C GLY A 104 -12.13 18.20 11.65
N LEU A 105 -11.84 17.42 10.60
CA LEU A 105 -11.15 16.13 10.70
C LEU A 105 -9.64 16.34 10.69
N SER A 106 -8.89 15.35 11.18
CA SER A 106 -7.44 15.35 11.01
C SER A 106 -7.01 14.51 9.80
N SER A 107 -5.85 14.81 9.23
CA SER A 107 -5.37 14.09 8.04
C SER A 107 -3.86 14.07 7.86
N THR A 108 -3.39 13.03 7.18
CA THR A 108 -2.01 12.79 6.76
C THR A 108 -1.97 12.61 5.25
N PHE A 109 -1.00 13.22 4.59
CA PHE A 109 -0.77 13.18 3.16
C PHE A 109 0.58 12.52 2.89
N ASN A 110 0.57 11.44 2.11
CA ASN A 110 1.74 10.65 1.76
C ASN A 110 2.09 10.87 0.29
N GLY A 111 3.36 11.16 0.00
CA GLY A 111 3.88 11.42 -1.34
C GLY A 111 5.40 11.47 -1.31
N GLU A 112 6.02 12.41 -2.05
CA GLU A 112 7.47 12.63 -1.95
C GLU A 112 7.93 12.93 -0.52
N THR A 113 7.12 13.69 0.21
CA THR A 113 7.28 13.97 1.64
C THR A 113 5.95 13.74 2.35
N ASN A 114 5.99 13.03 3.47
CA ASN A 114 4.81 12.79 4.29
C ASN A 114 4.63 13.92 5.30
N PHE A 115 3.40 14.42 5.43
CA PHE A 115 3.04 15.50 6.35
C PHE A 115 1.60 15.35 6.82
N ARG A 116 1.28 15.94 7.96
CA ARG A 116 -0.12 16.15 8.36
C ARG A 116 -0.54 17.57 8.02
N LEU A 117 -1.78 17.71 7.54
CA LEU A 117 -2.32 19.02 7.15
C LEU A 117 -2.86 19.78 8.37
N THR A 118 -3.42 19.05 9.33
CA THR A 118 -4.13 19.61 10.47
C THR A 118 -3.38 19.38 11.77
N ASP A 119 -3.91 19.92 12.87
CA ASP A 119 -3.46 19.54 14.21
C ASP A 119 -3.88 18.11 14.54
N ILE A 120 -3.19 17.53 15.52
CA ILE A 120 -3.40 16.16 15.99
C ILE A 120 -4.68 16.12 16.81
N ASP A 121 -5.56 15.15 16.53
CA ASP A 121 -6.78 14.86 17.28
C ASP A 121 -6.76 13.44 17.88
N GLU A 122 -7.82 13.09 18.62
CA GLU A 122 -7.93 11.77 19.25
C GLU A 122 -8.02 10.62 18.24
N ASN A 123 -8.64 10.86 17.07
CA ASN A 123 -8.80 9.86 16.02
C ASN A 123 -7.46 9.51 15.37
N MET A 124 -6.63 10.52 15.11
CA MET A 124 -5.26 10.33 14.63
C MET A 124 -4.44 9.57 15.67
N LEU A 125 -4.43 10.02 16.94
CA LEU A 125 -3.70 9.34 18.01
C LEU A 125 -4.10 7.87 18.14
N ARG A 126 -5.40 7.58 18.08
CA ARG A 126 -5.92 6.21 18.17
C ARG A 126 -5.50 5.34 16.99
N ALA A 127 -5.57 5.86 15.75
CA ALA A 127 -5.11 5.14 14.57
C ALA A 127 -3.60 4.86 14.62
N HIS A 128 -2.78 5.88 14.90
CA HIS A 128 -1.33 5.74 14.99
C HIS A 128 -0.89 4.79 16.11
N HIS A 129 -1.56 4.81 17.28
CA HIS A 129 -1.29 3.86 18.35
C HIS A 129 -1.65 2.42 17.95
N PHE A 130 -2.70 2.22 17.15
CA PHE A 130 -3.10 0.90 16.68
C PHE A 130 -2.07 0.28 15.72
N PHE A 131 -1.52 1.06 14.78
CA PHE A 131 -0.55 0.56 13.79
C PHE A 131 0.92 0.74 14.21
N ASN A 132 1.18 1.41 15.35
CA ASN A 132 2.52 1.81 15.79
C ASN A 132 3.26 2.64 14.71
N GLU A 133 2.54 3.56 14.08
CA GLU A 133 3.05 4.42 13.02
C GLU A 133 3.48 5.80 13.54
N PRO A 134 4.55 6.41 12.99
CA PRO A 134 4.95 7.76 13.38
C PRO A 134 3.92 8.80 12.93
N ILE A 135 3.72 9.83 13.75
CA ILE A 135 2.95 11.01 13.34
C ILE A 135 3.91 11.98 12.64
N TYR A 136 3.58 12.38 11.41
CA TYR A 136 4.41 13.28 10.62
C TYR A 136 4.33 14.75 11.08
N PRO A 137 5.31 15.59 10.71
CA PRO A 137 5.27 17.02 10.97
C PRO A 137 4.08 17.72 10.31
N LYS A 138 3.65 18.87 10.87
CA LYS A 138 2.68 19.74 10.21
C LYS A 138 3.34 20.35 8.98
N ASP A 139 2.63 20.37 7.87
CA ASP A 139 3.02 21.18 6.73
C ASP A 139 1.80 21.59 5.91
N GLU A 140 2.03 22.46 4.92
CA GLU A 140 1.03 22.89 3.95
C GLU A 140 1.09 22.07 2.66
N TYR A 141 -0.03 22.00 1.96
CA TYR A 141 -0.05 21.45 0.61
C TYR A 141 0.48 22.49 -0.39
N THR A 142 1.56 22.17 -1.08
CA THR A 142 2.29 23.02 -2.03
C THR A 142 2.20 22.53 -3.48
N ASP A 143 1.08 21.89 -3.83
CA ASP A 143 0.87 21.26 -5.15
C ASP A 143 1.81 20.08 -5.47
N GLN A 144 2.46 19.49 -4.45
CA GLN A 144 3.25 18.27 -4.62
C GLN A 144 2.37 17.06 -5.01
N PRO A 145 2.92 16.06 -5.71
CA PRO A 145 2.21 14.80 -5.96
C PRO A 145 1.92 14.05 -4.65
N ILE A 146 0.71 13.50 -4.54
CA ILE A 146 0.24 12.75 -3.36
C ILE A 146 -0.23 11.37 -3.81
N ASP A 147 0.29 10.34 -3.16
CA ASP A 147 0.00 8.94 -3.45
C ASP A 147 -1.23 8.48 -2.67
N LYS A 148 -1.33 8.94 -1.42
CA LYS A 148 -2.32 8.46 -0.46
C LYS A 148 -2.63 9.55 0.55
N VAL A 149 -3.89 9.65 0.96
CA VAL A 149 -4.32 10.47 2.08
C VAL A 149 -4.97 9.57 3.13
N LEU A 150 -4.56 9.72 4.39
CA LEU A 150 -5.28 9.16 5.53
C LEU A 150 -6.12 10.28 6.13
N VAL A 151 -7.42 10.07 6.23
CA VAL A 151 -8.32 10.98 6.95
C VAL A 151 -8.77 10.26 8.22
N TYR A 152 -8.60 10.89 9.37
CA TYR A 152 -8.96 10.32 10.66
C TYR A 152 -10.30 10.88 11.12
N ALA A 153 -11.22 9.97 11.47
CA ALA A 153 -12.60 10.30 11.80
C ALA A 153 -13.13 9.32 12.85
N PRO A 154 -14.13 9.73 13.65
CA PRO A 154 -14.73 8.86 14.65
C PRO A 154 -15.40 7.64 14.01
N GLU A 155 -15.55 6.57 14.80
CA GLU A 155 -16.28 5.38 14.38
C GLU A 155 -17.71 5.74 13.92
N GLY A 156 -18.13 5.17 12.79
CA GLY A 156 -19.45 5.46 12.20
C GLY A 156 -19.53 6.75 11.39
N PHE A 157 -18.42 7.44 11.13
CA PHE A 157 -18.39 8.60 10.24
C PHE A 157 -18.95 8.27 8.84
N ASP A 158 -19.76 9.18 8.30
CA ASP A 158 -20.32 9.06 6.95
C ASP A 158 -19.29 9.49 5.90
N TRP A 159 -18.66 8.51 5.26
CA TRP A 159 -17.68 8.71 4.19
C TRP A 159 -18.29 9.08 2.83
N THR A 160 -19.62 9.17 2.70
CA THR A 160 -20.30 9.50 1.43
C THR A 160 -19.79 10.79 0.78
N PRO A 161 -19.51 11.89 1.51
CA PRO A 161 -18.94 13.10 0.91
C PRO A 161 -17.60 12.87 0.21
N PHE A 162 -16.70 12.08 0.83
CA PHE A 162 -15.41 11.74 0.23
C PHE A 162 -15.58 10.79 -0.97
N ARG A 163 -16.48 9.80 -0.87
CA ARG A 163 -16.79 8.86 -1.96
C ARG A 163 -17.40 9.51 -3.20
N ASN A 164 -17.91 10.73 -3.09
CA ASN A 164 -18.45 11.48 -4.23
C ASN A 164 -17.39 12.25 -5.01
N ILE A 165 -16.15 12.34 -4.51
CA ILE A 165 -15.03 12.95 -5.23
C ILE A 165 -14.61 12.00 -6.36
N LYS A 166 -14.51 12.52 -7.58
CA LYS A 166 -14.15 11.71 -8.76
C LYS A 166 -12.65 11.43 -8.80
N GLY A 167 -12.28 10.21 -9.19
CA GLY A 167 -10.88 9.83 -9.35
C GLY A 167 -10.21 9.32 -8.07
N ILE A 168 -10.97 9.02 -7.01
CA ILE A 168 -10.45 8.42 -5.77
C ILE A 168 -11.31 7.24 -5.30
N SER A 169 -10.66 6.33 -4.56
CA SER A 169 -11.32 5.29 -3.78
C SER A 169 -11.13 5.56 -2.28
N VAL A 170 -12.16 5.25 -1.48
CA VAL A 170 -12.17 5.47 -0.03
C VAL A 170 -12.38 4.14 0.70
N PHE A 171 -11.40 3.74 1.49
CA PHE A 171 -11.38 2.49 2.26
C PHE A 171 -11.33 2.79 3.75
N PRO A 172 -12.49 2.78 4.46
CA PRO A 172 -12.50 2.87 5.92
C PRO A 172 -11.69 1.73 6.54
N GLY A 173 -10.76 2.07 7.42
CA GLY A 173 -9.92 1.12 8.11
C GLY A 173 -10.61 0.46 9.31
N ILE A 174 -9.89 -0.46 9.95
CA ILE A 174 -10.34 -1.14 11.18
C ILE A 174 -10.33 -0.22 12.42
N SER A 175 -9.68 0.93 12.33
CA SER A 175 -9.58 1.95 13.38
C SER A 175 -10.19 3.27 12.90
N THR A 176 -9.94 4.37 13.60
CA THR A 176 -10.52 5.71 13.35
C THR A 176 -9.89 6.43 12.16
N TYR A 177 -9.92 5.82 10.98
CA TYR A 177 -9.41 6.42 9.74
C TYR A 177 -10.04 5.80 8.48
N ALA A 178 -9.83 6.45 7.33
CA ALA A 178 -9.96 5.84 6.03
C ALA A 178 -8.72 6.14 5.17
N ASP A 179 -8.34 5.14 4.39
CA ASP A 179 -7.39 5.30 3.29
C ASP A 179 -8.10 5.88 2.08
N ILE A 180 -7.53 6.95 1.54
CA ILE A 180 -7.95 7.57 0.29
C ILE A 180 -6.79 7.46 -0.70
N ILE A 181 -7.05 6.84 -1.84
CA ILE A 181 -6.08 6.56 -2.90
C ILE A 181 -6.69 6.91 -4.26
N ALA A 182 -5.88 7.00 -5.30
CA ALA A 182 -6.39 7.20 -6.65
C ALA A 182 -7.34 6.07 -7.05
N GLU A 183 -8.35 6.39 -7.86
CA GLU A 183 -9.24 5.38 -8.43
C GLU A 183 -8.43 4.39 -9.29
N ASP A 184 -8.94 3.16 -9.42
CA ASP A 184 -8.29 2.04 -10.14
C ASP A 184 -6.99 1.50 -9.54
N SER A 185 -6.60 1.91 -8.33
CA SER A 185 -5.50 1.28 -7.60
C SER A 185 -5.90 -0.13 -7.12
N ASP A 186 -5.28 -1.15 -7.71
CA ASP A 186 -5.38 -2.55 -7.28
C ASP A 186 -3.99 -3.18 -7.34
N LYS A 187 -3.65 -4.01 -6.34
CA LYS A 187 -2.44 -4.83 -6.35
C LYS A 187 -2.35 -5.65 -7.65
N SER A 188 -3.46 -6.17 -8.17
CA SER A 188 -3.49 -6.93 -9.42
C SER A 188 -3.01 -6.09 -10.62
N ALA A 189 -3.47 -4.83 -10.74
CA ALA A 189 -3.04 -3.92 -11.80
C ALA A 189 -1.54 -3.61 -11.72
N GLY A 190 -1.03 -3.40 -10.50
CA GLY A 190 0.41 -3.20 -10.27
C GLY A 190 1.24 -4.43 -10.63
N ILE A 191 0.76 -5.64 -10.28
CA ILE A 191 1.38 -6.91 -10.65
C ILE A 191 1.49 -7.03 -12.17
N LEU A 192 0.41 -6.75 -12.90
CA LEU A 192 0.41 -6.83 -14.36
C LEU A 192 1.37 -5.82 -14.99
N ALA A 193 1.47 -4.61 -14.44
CA ALA A 193 2.45 -3.63 -14.88
C ALA A 193 3.89 -4.13 -14.70
N LEU A 194 4.20 -4.76 -13.56
CA LEU A 194 5.51 -5.36 -13.30
C LEU A 194 5.78 -6.54 -14.26
N LEU A 195 4.85 -7.49 -14.39
CA LEU A 195 5.02 -8.65 -15.25
C LEU A 195 5.30 -8.24 -16.70
N LYS A 196 4.57 -7.25 -17.21
CA LYS A 196 4.79 -6.67 -18.54
C LYS A 196 6.16 -6.02 -18.67
N HIS A 197 6.56 -5.21 -17.68
CA HIS A 197 7.87 -4.56 -17.69
C HIS A 197 9.02 -5.57 -17.72
N MET A 198 8.86 -6.69 -16.99
CA MET A 198 9.88 -7.73 -16.86
C MET A 198 9.84 -8.78 -17.97
N GLY A 199 8.79 -8.78 -18.82
CA GLY A 199 8.57 -9.80 -19.84
C GLY A 199 8.17 -11.16 -19.28
N TRP A 200 7.42 -11.19 -18.17
CA TRP A 200 6.98 -12.39 -17.45
C TRP A 200 5.48 -12.70 -17.62
N GLU A 201 4.80 -12.05 -18.58
CA GLU A 201 3.35 -12.11 -18.77
C GLU A 201 2.84 -13.53 -19.03
N GLU A 202 3.57 -14.32 -19.83
CA GLU A 202 3.15 -15.66 -20.25
C GLU A 202 3.26 -16.73 -19.15
N ASP A 203 4.01 -16.44 -18.07
CA ASP A 203 4.24 -17.40 -16.98
C ASP A 203 3.09 -17.44 -15.96
N GLY A 204 2.16 -16.46 -16.00
CA GLY A 204 1.19 -16.23 -14.93
C GLY A 204 1.88 -15.89 -13.60
N TYR A 205 1.12 -15.88 -12.50
CA TYR A 205 1.70 -15.71 -11.16
C TYR A 205 0.91 -16.46 -10.09
N THR A 206 1.51 -16.64 -8.92
CA THR A 206 0.80 -17.06 -7.69
C THR A 206 0.77 -15.88 -6.73
N ALA A 207 -0.32 -15.70 -5.99
CA ALA A 207 -0.43 -14.67 -4.96
C ALA A 207 -0.87 -15.23 -3.60
N PHE A 208 -0.33 -14.66 -2.53
CA PHE A 208 -0.71 -14.92 -1.14
C PHE A 208 -1.04 -13.61 -0.44
N GLY A 209 -2.14 -13.57 0.30
CA GLY A 209 -2.59 -12.40 1.06
C GLY A 209 -3.65 -12.76 2.11
N ASP A 210 -3.97 -11.82 2.99
CA ASP A 210 -4.83 -12.03 4.17
C ASP A 210 -6.12 -11.19 4.13
N SER A 211 -6.17 -10.13 3.33
CA SER A 211 -7.17 -9.07 3.49
C SER A 211 -7.81 -8.60 2.17
N LEU A 212 -8.71 -7.62 2.27
CA LEU A 212 -9.59 -7.21 1.15
C LEU A 212 -8.80 -6.65 -0.05
N ASN A 213 -7.68 -5.96 0.19
CA ASN A 213 -6.83 -5.42 -0.88
C ASN A 213 -6.03 -6.51 -1.62
N ASP A 214 -6.06 -7.76 -1.15
CA ASP A 214 -5.41 -8.91 -1.79
C ASP A 214 -6.33 -9.70 -2.73
N ILE A 215 -7.64 -9.52 -2.59
CA ILE A 215 -8.65 -10.29 -3.35
C ILE A 215 -8.42 -10.15 -4.85
N GLY A 216 -8.16 -8.93 -5.34
CA GLY A 216 -7.92 -8.66 -6.75
C GLY A 216 -6.75 -9.48 -7.29
N MET A 217 -5.61 -9.47 -6.60
CA MET A 217 -4.43 -10.24 -7.04
C MET A 217 -4.64 -11.75 -6.93
N ILE A 218 -5.36 -12.25 -5.92
CA ILE A 218 -5.63 -13.69 -5.74
C ILE A 218 -6.60 -14.22 -6.80
N GLN A 219 -7.63 -13.44 -7.16
CA GLN A 219 -8.61 -13.85 -8.17
C GLN A 219 -8.06 -13.83 -9.60
N HIS A 220 -7.09 -12.95 -9.85
CA HIS A 220 -6.45 -12.82 -11.16
C HIS A 220 -5.27 -13.78 -11.36
N ALA A 221 -4.69 -14.33 -10.28
CA ALA A 221 -3.58 -15.30 -10.33
C ALA A 221 -3.98 -16.60 -11.07
#